data_AF-A0AA88H6Z9-F1
#
_entry.id   AF-A0AA88H6Z9-F1
#
_cell.length_a   1.000
_cell.length_b   1.000
_cell.length_c   1.000
_cell.angle_alpha   90.00
_cell.angle_beta   90.00
_cell.angle_gamma   90.00
#
_symmetry.space_group_name_H-M   'P 1'
#
loop_
_entity.id
_entity.type
_entity.pdbx_description
1 polymer ?
#
loop_
_entity_poly.entity_id
_entity_poly.type
_entity_poly.pdbx_seq_one_letter_code
_entity_poly.pdbx_strand_id
1 'polypeptide(L)'
;MFEILKDQTKSTPFPLVLAGGFSDRREVYVKYLPFDVCSELIESLASTHEEADTRLVLHVAHYFRRRYQQVIVKANDTDILAMLIHHFKIMTSKCTASNPKLYLKFRDKTFPIHQVVKKIPVAVTNTITFLHCSTGCDTVSFFYSKGQKTFFTTALKLVSWTSWKS
;
A
#
# COMPACT_ATOMS: atom_id res chain seq x y z
N MET A 1 -20.57 0.88 29.66
CA MET A 1 -19.12 0.91 29.91
C MET A 1 -18.55 -0.35 29.28
N PHE A 2 -18.01 -0.25 28.06
CA PHE A 2 -17.37 -1.38 27.39
C PHE A 2 -15.88 -1.05 27.27
N GLU A 3 -15.10 -1.68 28.13
CA GLU A 3 -13.65 -1.59 28.16
C GLU A 3 -13.12 -2.64 27.17
N ILE A 4 -12.69 -2.20 25.99
CA ILE A 4 -11.95 -3.09 25.08
C ILE A 4 -10.51 -3.11 25.57
N LEU A 5 -10.21 -4.10 26.40
CA LEU A 5 -8.85 -4.52 26.73
C LEU A 5 -8.09 -4.81 25.43
N LYS A 6 -7.32 -3.84 24.93
CA LYS A 6 -6.31 -4.07 23.89
C LYS A 6 -5.14 -4.82 24.51
N ASP A 7 -5.28 -6.13 24.62
CA ASP A 7 -4.17 -7.04 24.88
C ASP A 7 -3.18 -6.94 23.70
N GLN A 8 -2.10 -6.17 23.90
CA GLN A 8 -1.06 -5.87 22.90
C GLN A 8 -0.19 -7.08 22.54
N THR A 9 -0.51 -8.28 23.05
CA THR A 9 0.34 -9.47 22.92
C THR A 9 -0.17 -10.50 21.91
N LYS A 10 -1.41 -10.40 21.42
CA LYS A 10 -1.98 -11.38 20.48
C LYS A 10 -1.99 -10.85 19.04
N SER A 11 -1.22 -11.52 18.18
CA SER A 11 -1.38 -11.48 16.72
C SER A 11 -2.85 -11.70 16.39
N THR A 12 -3.57 -10.68 15.94
CA THR A 12 -4.98 -10.82 15.58
C THR A 12 -5.09 -11.79 14.40
N PRO A 13 -5.81 -12.91 14.53
CA PRO A 13 -5.89 -13.94 13.48
C PRO A 13 -6.72 -13.50 12.27
N PHE A 14 -7.40 -12.35 12.36
CA PHE A 14 -8.33 -11.88 11.36
C PHE A 14 -7.76 -10.74 10.50
N PRO A 15 -8.19 -10.64 9.23
CA PRO A 15 -7.74 -9.57 8.35
C PRO A 15 -8.19 -8.20 8.82
N LEU A 16 -7.23 -7.27 8.85
CA LEU A 16 -7.48 -5.86 9.09
C LEU A 16 -7.86 -5.17 7.78
N VAL A 17 -9.02 -4.50 7.71
CA VAL A 17 -9.40 -3.70 6.54
C VAL A 17 -9.22 -2.22 6.87
N LEU A 18 -8.44 -1.52 6.04
CA LEU A 18 -8.21 -0.07 6.07
C LEU A 18 -8.87 0.56 4.85
N ALA A 19 -9.63 1.63 5.02
CA ALA A 19 -10.19 2.40 3.91
C ALA A 19 -9.87 3.88 4.06
N GLY A 20 -9.67 4.60 2.96
CA GLY A 20 -9.48 6.06 2.93
C GLY A 20 -10.76 6.85 2.62
N GLY A 21 -10.69 8.19 2.63
CA GLY A 21 -11.80 9.09 2.25
C GLY A 21 -12.28 10.06 3.35
N PHE A 22 -11.37 10.55 4.19
CA PHE A 22 -11.71 11.26 5.42
C PHE A 22 -11.83 12.78 5.26
N SER A 23 -12.76 13.38 6.01
CA SER A 23 -12.81 14.82 6.24
C SER A 23 -11.69 15.30 7.16
N ASP A 24 -11.28 14.48 8.15
CA ASP A 24 -10.09 14.71 8.99
C ASP A 24 -8.95 13.77 8.58
N ARG A 25 -7.78 14.34 8.29
CA ARG A 25 -6.59 13.61 7.83
C ARG A 25 -6.00 12.67 8.89
N ARG A 26 -6.48 12.73 10.14
CA ARG A 26 -6.01 11.95 11.29
C ARG A 26 -6.78 10.65 11.55
N GLU A 27 -7.98 10.54 11.00
CA GLU A 27 -8.85 9.38 11.24
C GLU A 27 -8.56 8.26 10.26
N VAL A 28 -8.61 7.02 10.74
CA VAL A 28 -8.73 5.84 9.87
C VAL A 28 -9.88 4.94 10.27
N TYR A 29 -10.70 4.57 9.28
CA TYR A 29 -11.73 3.55 9.44
C TYR A 29 -11.08 2.18 9.34
N VAL A 30 -11.16 1.46 10.44
CA VAL A 30 -10.58 0.15 10.62
C VAL A 30 -11.72 -0.84 10.84
N LYS A 31 -11.78 -1.86 10.01
CA LYS A 31 -12.68 -3.00 10.24
C LYS A 31 -11.85 -4.23 10.60
N TYR A 32 -12.09 -4.76 11.79
CA TYR A 32 -11.54 -6.04 12.22
C TYR A 32 -12.58 -7.09 11.89
N LEU A 33 -12.38 -7.98 10.93
CA LEU A 33 -13.37 -9.05 10.73
C LEU A 33 -13.29 -10.08 11.87
N PRO A 34 -14.39 -10.69 12.33
CA PRO A 34 -15.79 -10.47 11.97
C PRO A 34 -16.44 -9.24 12.67
N PHE A 35 -15.70 -8.49 13.48
CA PHE A 35 -16.16 -7.34 14.25
C PHE A 35 -16.53 -6.09 13.42
N ASP A 36 -17.14 -5.13 14.11
CA ASP A 36 -17.65 -3.88 13.55
C ASP A 36 -16.56 -2.92 13.01
N VAL A 37 -17.03 -1.92 12.26
CA VAL A 37 -16.20 -0.78 11.81
C VAL A 37 -15.97 0.14 13.00
N CYS A 38 -14.70 0.41 13.31
CA CYS A 38 -14.30 1.38 14.31
C CYS A 38 -13.48 2.49 13.64
N SER A 39 -13.74 3.76 13.98
CA SER A 39 -12.83 4.85 13.63
C SER A 39 -11.75 4.92 14.71
N GLU A 40 -10.50 4.70 14.35
CA GLU A 40 -9.37 4.86 15.26
C GLU A 40 -8.66 6.18 14.91
N LEU A 41 -8.71 7.16 15.82
CA LEU A 41 -7.83 8.33 15.77
C LEU A 41 -6.42 7.89 16.19
N ILE A 42 -5.44 8.12 15.32
CA ILE A 42 -4.04 7.75 15.63
C ILE A 42 -3.20 9.02 15.55
N GLU A 43 -3.10 9.73 16.68
CA GLU A 43 -2.37 11.01 16.78
C GLU A 43 -0.94 10.92 16.25
N SER A 44 -0.24 9.81 16.52
CA SER A 44 1.13 9.58 16.03
C SER A 44 1.25 9.43 14.51
N LEU A 45 0.12 9.29 13.80
CA LEU A 45 0.04 9.23 12.34
C LEU A 45 -0.61 10.48 11.75
N ALA A 46 -0.88 11.50 12.58
CA ALA A 46 -1.37 12.78 12.11
C ALA A 46 -0.37 13.35 11.08
N SER A 47 -0.90 13.72 9.92
CA SER A 47 -0.10 14.21 8.81
C SER A 47 -0.74 15.46 8.22
N THR A 48 0.11 16.45 7.93
CA THR A 48 -0.28 17.64 7.17
C THR A 48 -0.38 17.36 5.67
N HIS A 49 0.03 16.17 5.22
CA HIS A 49 0.00 15.77 3.81
C HIS A 49 -1.44 15.68 3.28
N GLU A 50 -1.73 16.37 2.18
CA GLU A 50 -3.08 16.49 1.61
C GLU A 50 -3.57 15.21 0.94
N GLU A 51 -2.67 14.45 0.32
CA GLU A 51 -3.03 13.28 -0.46
C GLU A 51 -3.41 12.08 0.41
N ALA A 52 -4.60 11.53 0.18
CA ALA A 52 -5.17 10.44 0.97
C ALA A 52 -4.39 9.13 0.82
N ASP A 53 -3.87 8.83 -0.36
CA ASP A 53 -3.16 7.59 -0.66
C ASP A 53 -1.84 7.50 0.11
N THR A 54 -1.08 8.59 0.14
CA THR A 54 0.14 8.70 0.94
C THR A 54 -0.13 8.46 2.43
N ARG A 55 -1.23 9.01 2.97
CA ARG A 55 -1.64 8.74 4.36
C ARG A 55 -1.97 7.26 4.55
N LEU A 56 -2.73 6.65 3.64
CA LEU A 56 -3.14 5.26 3.74
C LEU A 56 -1.94 4.29 3.79
N VAL A 57 -0.88 4.56 3.03
CA VAL A 57 0.39 3.81 3.07
C VAL A 57 1.06 3.89 4.45
N LEU A 58 1.06 5.07 5.08
CA LEU A 58 1.60 5.25 6.44
C LEU A 58 0.85 4.38 7.45
N HIS A 59 -0.49 4.32 7.36
CA HIS A 59 -1.30 3.46 8.22
C HIS A 59 -1.03 1.97 8.00
N VAL A 60 -0.86 1.52 6.75
CA VAL A 60 -0.45 0.13 6.46
C VAL A 60 0.87 -0.21 7.15
N ALA A 61 1.87 0.67 7.05
CA ALA A 61 3.16 0.49 7.71
C ALA A 61 3.02 0.40 9.24
N HIS A 62 2.17 1.24 9.83
CA HIS A 62 1.88 1.22 11.26
C HIS A 62 1.30 -0.12 11.73
N TYR A 63 0.31 -0.66 11.01
CA TYR A 63 -0.29 -1.94 11.41
C TYR A 63 0.66 -3.13 11.19
N PHE A 64 1.51 -3.11 10.16
CA PHE A 64 2.57 -4.11 10.06
C PHE A 64 3.56 -4.03 11.23
N ARG A 65 3.92 -2.83 11.70
CA ARG A 65 4.74 -2.67 12.93
C ARG A 65 4.03 -3.20 14.18
N ARG A 66 2.70 -3.10 14.24
CA ARG A 66 1.86 -3.70 15.29
C ARG A 66 1.61 -5.22 15.09
N ARG A 67 2.42 -5.89 14.26
CA ARG A 67 2.42 -7.35 14.05
C ARG A 67 1.15 -7.91 13.39
N TYR A 68 0.39 -7.06 12.69
CA TYR A 68 -0.71 -7.56 11.87
C TYR A 68 -0.16 -8.37 10.70
N GLN A 69 -0.56 -9.64 10.61
CA GLN A 69 -0.10 -10.52 9.55
C GLN A 69 -0.79 -10.22 8.22
N GLN A 70 -2.02 -9.72 8.25
CA GLN A 70 -2.80 -9.46 7.05
C GLN A 70 -3.50 -8.10 7.11
N VAL A 71 -3.23 -7.29 6.10
CA VAL A 71 -3.84 -5.97 5.90
C VAL A 71 -4.50 -5.93 4.52
N ILE A 72 -5.73 -5.44 4.46
CA ILE A 72 -6.51 -5.21 3.26
C ILE A 72 -6.76 -3.71 3.15
N VAL A 73 -6.23 -3.09 2.11
CA VAL A 73 -6.49 -1.69 1.79
C VAL A 73 -7.68 -1.63 0.84
N LYS A 74 -8.70 -0.84 1.15
CA LYS A 74 -9.81 -0.55 0.25
C LYS A 74 -9.65 0.88 -0.26
N ALA A 75 -9.42 1.01 -1.57
CA ALA A 75 -9.26 2.29 -2.23
C ALA A 75 -9.76 2.18 -3.68
N ASN A 76 -10.27 3.30 -4.21
CA ASN A 76 -10.79 3.38 -5.58
C ASN A 76 -9.84 4.13 -6.52
N ASP A 77 -8.76 4.70 -5.98
CA ASP A 77 -7.70 5.34 -6.75
C ASP A 77 -6.73 4.28 -7.30
N THR A 78 -6.11 4.54 -8.45
CA THR A 78 -5.06 3.70 -9.03
C THR A 78 -3.69 3.98 -8.47
N ASP A 79 -3.45 5.18 -7.95
CA ASP A 79 -2.13 5.63 -7.49
C ASP A 79 -1.66 4.81 -6.29
N ILE A 80 -2.59 4.52 -5.38
CA ILE A 80 -2.38 3.61 -4.25
C ILE A 80 -1.80 2.24 -4.65
N LEU A 81 -2.13 1.69 -5.84
CA LEU A 81 -1.58 0.41 -6.28
C LEU A 81 -0.06 0.50 -6.48
N ALA A 82 0.39 1.55 -7.20
CA ALA A 82 1.81 1.79 -7.43
C ALA A 82 2.55 2.06 -6.11
N MET A 83 1.95 2.86 -5.22
CA MET A 83 2.52 3.17 -3.91
C MET A 83 2.65 1.93 -3.02
N LEU A 84 1.62 1.09 -2.94
CA LEU A 84 1.64 -0.13 -2.13
C LEU A 84 2.69 -1.12 -2.63
N ILE A 85 2.85 -1.26 -3.96
CA ILE A 85 3.91 -2.09 -4.55
C ILE A 85 5.28 -1.54 -4.19
N HIS A 86 5.50 -0.24 -4.43
CA HIS A 86 6.78 0.43 -4.18
C HIS A 86 7.23 0.31 -2.72
N HIS A 87 6.32 0.60 -1.79
CA HIS A 87 6.64 0.65 -0.37
C HIS A 87 6.53 -0.70 0.34
N PHE A 88 6.01 -1.76 -0.29
CA PHE A 88 5.72 -3.04 0.38
C PHE A 88 6.88 -3.55 1.25
N LYS A 89 8.08 -3.67 0.66
CA LYS A 89 9.27 -4.18 1.36
C LYS A 89 9.65 -3.32 2.56
N ILE A 90 9.57 -1.99 2.41
CA ILE A 90 9.89 -1.04 3.48
C ILE A 90 8.86 -1.16 4.60
N MET A 91 7.56 -1.20 4.27
CA MET A 91 6.47 -1.37 5.24
C MET A 91 6.61 -2.66 6.03
N THR A 92 7.02 -3.75 5.38
CA THR A 92 7.16 -5.07 6.01
C THR A 92 8.52 -5.30 6.67
N SER A 93 9.55 -4.48 6.41
CA SER A 93 10.91 -4.70 6.94
C SER A 93 10.99 -4.70 8.47
N LYS A 94 10.08 -3.98 9.13
CA LYS A 94 9.95 -3.91 10.59
C LYS A 94 8.81 -4.79 11.13
N CYS A 95 8.20 -5.61 10.28
CA CYS A 95 7.13 -6.51 10.67
C CYS A 95 7.75 -7.79 11.23
N THR A 96 7.43 -8.15 12.47
CA THR A 96 7.89 -9.41 13.08
C THR A 96 7.00 -10.60 12.71
N ALA A 97 5.97 -10.41 11.89
CA ALA A 97 5.14 -11.51 11.41
C ALA A 97 5.91 -12.35 10.38
N SER A 98 5.76 -13.68 10.46
CA SER A 98 6.49 -14.63 9.62
C SER A 98 6.09 -14.59 8.13
N ASN A 99 4.97 -13.96 7.78
CA ASN A 99 4.51 -13.82 6.39
C ASN A 99 3.48 -12.68 6.21
N PRO A 100 3.92 -11.41 6.13
CA PRO A 100 3.01 -10.28 5.98
C PRO A 100 2.29 -10.33 4.62
N LYS A 101 0.96 -10.30 4.67
CA LYS A 101 0.07 -10.31 3.51
C LYS A 101 -0.60 -8.95 3.36
N LEU A 102 -0.36 -8.31 2.23
CA LEU A 102 -1.03 -7.09 1.83
C LEU A 102 -1.95 -7.37 0.64
N TYR A 103 -3.19 -6.89 0.74
CA TYR A 103 -4.17 -6.93 -0.34
C TYR A 103 -4.68 -5.52 -0.63
N LEU A 104 -4.92 -5.21 -1.90
CA LEU A 104 -5.66 -4.02 -2.32
C LEU A 104 -7.03 -4.48 -2.85
N LYS A 105 -8.11 -4.03 -2.23
CA LYS A 105 -9.47 -4.14 -2.73
C LYS A 105 -9.80 -2.87 -3.51
N PHE A 106 -9.80 -2.98 -4.83
CA PHE A 106 -10.11 -1.91 -5.77
C PHE A 106 -11.39 -2.26 -6.50
N ARG A 107 -12.45 -1.46 -6.29
CA ARG A 107 -13.81 -1.77 -6.74
C ARG A 107 -14.20 -3.19 -6.24
N ASP A 108 -14.55 -4.08 -7.16
CA ASP A 108 -14.94 -5.47 -6.85
C ASP A 108 -13.78 -6.47 -6.94
N LYS A 109 -12.56 -6.01 -7.25
CA LYS A 109 -11.38 -6.86 -7.42
C LYS A 109 -10.44 -6.76 -6.23
N THR A 110 -9.85 -7.89 -5.85
CA THR A 110 -8.83 -7.95 -4.80
C THR A 110 -7.48 -8.34 -5.40
N PHE A 111 -6.46 -7.53 -5.17
CA PHE A 111 -5.11 -7.70 -5.69
C PHE A 111 -4.14 -8.08 -4.57
N PRO A 112 -3.47 -9.24 -4.63
CA PRO A 112 -2.50 -9.66 -3.62
C PRO A 112 -1.13 -8.99 -3.85
N ILE A 113 -0.94 -7.79 -3.31
CA ILE A 113 0.29 -6.98 -3.47
C ILE A 113 1.55 -7.78 -3.08
N HIS A 114 1.48 -8.52 -1.96
CA HIS A 114 2.58 -9.37 -1.49
C HIS A 114 3.00 -10.46 -2.49
N GLN A 115 2.12 -10.89 -3.40
CA GLN A 115 2.47 -11.81 -4.49
C GLN A 115 2.99 -11.07 -5.72
N VAL A 116 2.43 -9.90 -6.02
CA VAL A 116 2.89 -9.05 -7.14
C VAL A 116 4.35 -8.68 -6.95
N VAL A 117 4.72 -8.18 -5.76
CA VAL A 117 6.10 -7.77 -5.44
C VAL A 117 7.09 -8.95 -5.53
N LYS A 118 6.65 -10.18 -5.30
CA LYS A 118 7.50 -11.39 -5.47
C LYS A 118 7.75 -11.75 -6.94
N LYS A 119 6.86 -11.34 -7.85
CA LYS A 119 6.91 -11.69 -9.28
C LYS A 119 7.57 -10.62 -10.14
N ILE A 120 7.80 -9.41 -9.62
CA ILE A 120 8.42 -8.31 -10.37
C ILE A 120 9.87 -8.07 -9.90
N PRO A 121 10.78 -7.64 -10.80
CA PRO A 121 12.13 -7.29 -10.41
C PRO A 121 12.17 -6.16 -9.37
N VAL A 122 13.17 -6.19 -8.49
CA VAL A 122 13.37 -5.15 -7.47
C VAL A 122 13.53 -3.77 -8.07
N ALA A 123 14.29 -3.66 -9.16
CA ALA A 123 14.48 -2.37 -9.84
C ALA A 123 13.17 -1.80 -10.40
N VAL A 124 12.25 -2.66 -10.87
CA VAL A 124 10.90 -2.22 -11.28
C VAL A 124 10.08 -1.79 -10.06
N THR A 125 10.14 -2.54 -8.96
CA THR A 125 9.47 -2.16 -7.70
C THR A 125 9.93 -0.78 -7.22
N ASN A 126 11.23 -0.48 -7.32
CA ASN A 126 11.82 0.78 -6.90
C ASN A 126 11.49 1.95 -7.84
N THR A 127 11.12 1.67 -9.09
CA THR A 127 10.85 2.71 -10.11
C THR A 127 9.37 2.83 -10.45
N ILE A 128 8.49 1.98 -9.91
CA ILE A 128 7.09 1.89 -10.33
C ILE A 128 6.30 3.19 -10.11
N THR A 129 6.58 3.93 -9.04
CA THR A 129 5.98 5.24 -8.78
C THR A 129 6.42 6.27 -9.83
N PHE A 130 7.72 6.31 -10.15
CA PHE A 130 8.23 7.15 -11.24
C PHE A 130 7.62 6.77 -12.60
N LEU A 131 7.49 5.47 -12.89
CA LEU A 131 6.88 4.99 -14.13
C LEU A 131 5.40 5.38 -14.20
N HIS A 132 4.67 5.26 -13.10
CA HIS A 132 3.27 5.65 -13.00
C HIS A 132 3.10 7.15 -13.26
N CYS A 133 3.86 8.01 -12.56
CA CYS A 133 3.83 9.46 -12.81
C CYS A 133 4.23 9.84 -14.24
N SER A 134 5.24 9.16 -14.81
CA SER A 134 5.73 9.44 -16.17
C SER A 134 4.77 8.99 -17.26
N THR A 135 3.86 8.07 -16.94
CA THR A 135 2.89 7.51 -17.87
C THR A 135 1.49 7.96 -17.54
N GLY A 136 1.32 9.17 -17.00
CA GLY A 136 0.02 9.74 -16.68
C GLY A 136 -0.59 9.19 -15.39
N CYS A 137 -0.61 10.04 -14.37
CA CYS A 137 -1.58 10.02 -13.26
C CYS A 137 -2.65 11.09 -13.59
N ASP A 138 -3.78 11.12 -12.87
CA ASP A 138 -4.90 12.06 -13.06
C ASP A 138 -4.51 13.55 -13.24
N THR A 139 -3.31 13.95 -12.80
CA THR A 139 -2.82 15.35 -12.84
C THR A 139 -1.75 15.64 -13.90
N VAL A 140 -1.20 14.63 -14.61
CA VAL A 140 -0.10 14.83 -15.57
C VAL A 140 -0.40 14.20 -16.94
N SER A 141 -0.20 14.98 -18.00
CA SER A 141 -0.30 14.50 -19.38
C SER A 141 0.73 13.40 -19.66
N PHE A 142 0.31 12.36 -20.39
CA PHE A 142 1.19 11.29 -20.88
C PHE A 142 2.20 11.85 -21.91
N PHE A 143 3.41 11.27 -21.97
CA PHE A 143 4.29 11.53 -23.12
C PHE A 143 3.58 11.10 -24.42
N TYR A 144 3.50 12.01 -25.39
CA TYR A 144 2.85 11.77 -26.68
C TYR A 144 3.34 10.45 -27.30
N SER A 145 2.40 9.58 -27.71
CA SER A 145 2.63 8.27 -28.34
C SER A 145 3.18 7.11 -27.48
N LYS A 146 3.34 7.26 -26.15
CA LYS A 146 3.84 6.18 -25.28
C LYS A 146 2.84 5.82 -24.18
N GLY A 147 2.23 4.63 -24.29
CA GLY A 147 1.35 4.08 -23.26
C GLY A 147 2.11 3.39 -22.11
N GLN A 148 1.41 3.11 -21.01
CA GLN A 148 1.96 2.46 -19.81
C GLN A 148 2.77 1.19 -20.15
N LYS A 149 2.22 0.31 -20.99
CA LYS A 149 2.90 -0.94 -21.40
C LYS A 149 4.27 -0.70 -22.05
N THR A 150 4.37 0.32 -22.91
CA THR A 150 5.63 0.65 -23.60
C THR A 150 6.66 1.15 -22.60
N PHE A 151 6.25 1.99 -21.65
CA PHE A 151 7.14 2.50 -20.61
C PHE A 151 7.61 1.41 -19.66
N PHE A 152 6.70 0.55 -19.18
CA PHE A 152 7.06 -0.61 -18.36
C PHE A 152 8.03 -1.56 -19.09
N THR A 153 7.79 -1.81 -20.38
CA THR A 153 8.69 -2.64 -21.20
C THR A 153 10.05 -1.98 -21.37
N THR A 154 10.10 -0.67 -21.61
CA THR A 154 11.35 0.09 -21.70
C THR A 154 12.10 0.09 -20.37
N ALA A 155 11.41 0.28 -19.24
CA ALA A 155 12.01 0.24 -17.92
C ALA A 155 12.60 -1.15 -17.60
N LEU A 156 11.87 -2.22 -17.92
CA LEU A 156 12.36 -3.60 -17.80
C LEU A 156 13.61 -3.83 -18.65
N LYS A 157 13.64 -3.32 -19.90
CA LYS A 157 14.81 -3.40 -20.77
C LYS A 157 16.01 -2.64 -20.19
N LEU A 158 15.80 -1.43 -19.67
CA LEU A 158 16.87 -0.63 -19.06
C LEU A 158 17.47 -1.32 -17.83
N VAL A 159 16.63 -1.91 -16.97
CA VAL A 159 17.07 -2.70 -15.81
C VAL A 159 17.89 -3.91 -16.26
N SER A 160 17.44 -4.65 -17.27
CA SER A 160 18.18 -5.81 -17.80
C SER A 160 19.52 -5.42 -18.43
N TRP A 161 19.60 -4.23 -19.03
CA TRP A 161 20.82 -3.70 -19.63
C TRP A 161 21.86 -3.28 -18.57
N THR A 162 21.41 -2.70 -17.45
CA THR A 162 22.30 -2.34 -16.33
C THR A 162 22.87 -3.55 -15.60
N SER A 163 22.14 -4.66 -15.50
CA SER A 163 22.65 -5.92 -14.91
C SER A 163 23.65 -6.67 -15.79
N TRP A 164 23.77 -6.34 -17.08
CA TRP A 164 24.75 -6.94 -17.99
C TRP A 164 26.13 -6.26 -17.91
N LYS A 165 26.20 -5.03 -17.38
CA LYS A 165 27.44 -4.24 -17.28
C LYS A 165 28.09 -4.26 -15.90
N SER A 166 27.55 -5.04 -14.96
CA SER A 166 28.09 -5.29 -13.62
C SER A 166 28.61 -6.71 -13.52
#